data_AF-A0A2E0F9E5-F1
#
_entry.id   AF-A0A2E0F9E5-F1
#
_cell.length_a   1.000
_cell.length_b   1.000
_cell.length_c   1.000
_cell.angle_alpha   90.00
_cell.angle_beta   90.00
_cell.angle_gamma   90.00
#
_symmetry.space_group_name_H-M   'P 1'
#
loop_
_entity.id
_entity.type
_entity.pdbx_description
1 polymer ?
#
loop_
_entity_poly.entity_id
_entity_poly.type
_entity_poly.pdbx_seq_one_letter_code
_entity_poly.pdbx_strand_id
1 'polypeptide(L)'
;MTQNDFDTLHGYFIEDLKVGQKAELKKKITENDIQQFAELTGDNNPVHINNEFAERTIFKKKIAHGFLSASFISTVIATKLPGPGSIYLKQSLKFLAPVFIDEEIVVNVSITEVNKERGKVKLLTECFKSGNKILTGEAEILVSSKKNNLMKVFRSFDIPNNYLDAVIAVGNFDGLHLGHQKVILEAQKISKEKKKKLGVLTFEPHPKCFFKKKFDFFRLSPFRVKYSLMREIGVEFMLNIKFDYKLVNINAEDFVKNILIEKLKVFYIVTGFDFVFGNQQSGNVKTMKKLAELTKKFFFKEISEFKFGNNEISSSEIRKNLRNGNLNNANKILSRKWMVISRVIKGEKKAREIGFKTANFKINDYCNLLYGVYFVNVTILDSRIDNKFKGIANYGVKPTFKNNEPLLEVHLFNFDEEIYGKKLRIEFVKLVREEKKFESIEKLKDQIINDINTVKNDKLFQNN
;
A
#
# COMPACT_ATOMS: atom_id res chain seq x y z
N MET A 1 -4.41 -12.92 -29.21
CA MET A 1 -4.48 -11.85 -28.19
C MET A 1 -3.28 -10.93 -28.38
N THR A 2 -3.50 -9.63 -28.43
CA THR A 2 -2.45 -8.61 -28.53
C THR A 2 -1.86 -8.30 -27.15
N GLN A 3 -0.68 -7.67 -27.08
CA GLN A 3 -0.07 -7.26 -25.79
C GLN A 3 -0.99 -6.35 -24.96
N ASN A 4 -1.78 -5.48 -25.62
CA ASN A 4 -2.77 -4.62 -24.96
C ASN A 4 -3.96 -5.40 -24.36
N ASP A 5 -4.31 -6.56 -24.93
CA ASP A 5 -5.36 -7.42 -24.38
C ASP A 5 -4.90 -8.06 -23.06
N PHE A 6 -3.61 -8.40 -22.93
CA PHE A 6 -3.04 -8.92 -21.68
C PHE A 6 -2.96 -7.87 -20.57
N ASP A 7 -2.70 -6.60 -20.91
CA ASP A 7 -2.63 -5.51 -19.93
C ASP A 7 -4.00 -5.12 -19.36
N THR A 8 -5.09 -5.56 -20.00
CA THR A 8 -6.48 -5.28 -19.60
C THR A 8 -7.24 -6.51 -19.12
N LEU A 9 -6.69 -7.72 -19.29
CA LEU A 9 -7.28 -8.96 -18.82
C LEU A 9 -7.15 -9.08 -17.30
N HIS A 10 -8.17 -8.61 -16.58
CA HIS A 10 -8.24 -8.72 -15.14
C HIS A 10 -9.48 -9.49 -14.71
N GLY A 11 -9.31 -10.47 -13.82
CA GLY A 11 -10.41 -11.12 -13.12
C GLY A 11 -11.07 -10.18 -12.11
N TYR A 12 -11.81 -10.74 -11.16
CA TYR A 12 -12.40 -9.96 -10.07
C TYR A 12 -11.32 -9.25 -9.24
N PHE A 13 -11.61 -8.03 -8.80
CA PHE A 13 -10.84 -7.39 -7.73
C PHE A 13 -11.39 -7.79 -6.36
N ILE A 14 -10.59 -7.62 -5.31
CA ILE A 14 -11.00 -7.98 -3.94
C ILE A 14 -12.30 -7.27 -3.50
N GLU A 15 -12.60 -6.08 -4.05
CA GLU A 15 -13.84 -5.36 -3.78
C GLU A 15 -15.08 -5.99 -4.43
N ASP A 16 -14.90 -6.74 -5.51
CA ASP A 16 -15.99 -7.40 -6.24
C ASP A 16 -16.37 -8.76 -5.63
N LEU A 17 -15.46 -9.33 -4.82
CA LEU A 17 -15.60 -10.66 -4.25
C LEU A 17 -16.47 -10.66 -2.98
N LYS A 18 -17.32 -11.69 -2.88
CA LYS A 18 -18.24 -11.91 -1.76
C LYS A 18 -18.25 -13.37 -1.35
N VAL A 19 -18.36 -13.62 -0.04
CA VAL A 19 -18.59 -14.97 0.50
C VAL A 19 -19.82 -15.58 -0.17
N GLY A 20 -19.71 -16.84 -0.58
CA GLY A 20 -20.78 -17.58 -1.27
C GLY A 20 -20.75 -17.52 -2.80
N GLN A 21 -19.93 -16.68 -3.43
CA GLN A 21 -19.71 -16.73 -4.89
C GLN A 21 -19.10 -18.08 -5.29
N LYS A 22 -19.54 -18.63 -6.43
CA LYS A 22 -19.12 -19.94 -6.93
C LYS A 22 -18.75 -19.89 -8.40
N ALA A 23 -17.85 -20.79 -8.80
CA ALA A 23 -17.59 -21.10 -10.19
C ALA A 23 -17.34 -22.60 -10.36
N GLU A 24 -17.66 -23.11 -11.55
CA GLU A 24 -17.53 -24.54 -11.85
C GLU A 24 -16.85 -24.82 -13.20
N LEU A 25 -16.30 -26.02 -13.34
CA LEU A 25 -15.82 -26.61 -14.60
C LEU A 25 -16.24 -28.08 -14.66
N LYS A 26 -16.75 -28.50 -15.81
CA LYS A 26 -17.00 -29.91 -16.12
C LYS A 26 -15.90 -30.43 -17.05
N LYS A 27 -15.39 -31.63 -16.79
CA LYS A 27 -14.36 -32.28 -17.59
C LYS A 27 -14.54 -33.78 -17.58
N LYS A 28 -14.63 -34.38 -18.78
CA LYS A 28 -14.49 -35.82 -18.97
C LYS A 28 -13.01 -36.21 -18.93
N ILE A 29 -12.64 -37.13 -18.05
CA ILE A 29 -11.26 -37.64 -17.96
C ILE A 29 -11.07 -38.72 -19.01
N THR A 30 -10.12 -38.49 -19.92
CA THR A 30 -9.81 -39.42 -21.01
C THR A 30 -8.51 -40.18 -20.73
N GLU A 31 -8.31 -41.29 -21.43
CA GLU A 31 -7.04 -42.02 -21.45
C GLU A 31 -5.87 -41.10 -21.81
N ASN A 32 -6.06 -40.24 -22.83
CA ASN A 32 -5.05 -39.29 -23.26
C ASN A 32 -4.69 -38.26 -22.16
N ASP A 33 -5.65 -37.81 -21.35
CA ASP A 33 -5.35 -36.92 -20.21
C ASP A 33 -4.43 -37.61 -19.19
N ILE A 34 -4.66 -38.91 -18.91
CA ILE A 34 -3.84 -39.71 -17.98
C ILE A 34 -2.44 -39.89 -18.54
N GLN A 35 -2.33 -40.24 -19.83
CA GLN A 35 -1.05 -40.42 -20.49
C GLN A 35 -0.23 -39.13 -20.49
N GLN A 36 -0.81 -38.01 -20.92
CA GLN A 36 -0.13 -36.71 -20.93
C GLN A 36 0.29 -36.27 -19.52
N PHE A 37 -0.53 -36.54 -18.51
CA PHE A 37 -0.19 -36.22 -17.13
C PHE A 37 0.97 -37.08 -16.61
N ALA A 38 0.98 -38.38 -16.91
CA ALA A 38 2.09 -39.27 -16.58
C ALA A 38 3.40 -38.84 -17.26
N GLU A 39 3.35 -38.51 -18.55
CA GLU A 39 4.51 -38.01 -19.31
C GLU A 39 5.03 -36.68 -18.75
N LEU A 40 4.14 -35.75 -18.43
CA LEU A 40 4.52 -34.43 -17.91
C LEU A 40 5.10 -34.50 -16.50
N THR A 41 4.54 -35.35 -15.63
CA THR A 41 4.89 -35.40 -14.20
C THR A 41 5.92 -36.47 -13.86
N GLY A 42 6.11 -37.46 -14.73
CA GLY A 42 6.88 -38.66 -14.47
C GLY A 42 6.16 -39.69 -13.58
N ASP A 43 4.89 -39.45 -13.19
CA ASP A 43 4.10 -40.39 -12.41
C ASP A 43 3.57 -41.53 -13.28
N ASN A 44 4.44 -42.51 -13.48
CA ASN A 44 4.17 -43.74 -14.24
C ASN A 44 3.70 -44.88 -13.34
N ASN A 45 3.05 -44.60 -12.20
CA ASN A 45 2.53 -45.66 -11.34
C ASN A 45 1.62 -46.60 -12.15
N PRO A 46 1.89 -47.92 -12.17
CA PRO A 46 1.16 -48.86 -13.02
C PRO A 46 -0.37 -48.86 -12.81
N VAL A 47 -0.87 -48.43 -11.64
CA VAL A 47 -2.31 -48.31 -11.38
C VAL A 47 -3.01 -47.33 -12.35
N HIS A 48 -2.28 -46.40 -12.94
CA HIS A 48 -2.79 -45.40 -13.88
C HIS A 48 -2.67 -45.83 -15.34
N ILE A 49 -1.64 -46.59 -15.69
CA ILE A 49 -1.22 -46.81 -17.09
C ILE A 49 -1.23 -48.27 -17.54
N ASN A 50 -1.32 -49.25 -16.63
CA ASN A 50 -1.25 -50.68 -16.96
C ASN A 50 -2.53 -51.42 -16.53
N ASN A 51 -3.23 -52.03 -17.49
CA ASN A 51 -4.49 -52.72 -17.25
C ASN A 51 -4.32 -53.96 -16.34
N GLU A 52 -3.36 -54.84 -16.64
CA GLU A 52 -3.13 -56.07 -15.88
C GLU A 52 -2.78 -55.79 -14.41
N PHE A 53 -2.01 -54.73 -14.17
CA PHE A 53 -1.69 -54.30 -12.82
C PHE A 53 -2.94 -53.76 -12.11
N ALA A 54 -3.71 -52.90 -12.77
CA ALA A 54 -4.89 -52.28 -12.19
C ALA A 54 -5.97 -53.30 -11.77
N GLU A 55 -6.14 -54.38 -12.54
CA GLU A 55 -7.05 -55.51 -12.22
C GLU A 55 -6.70 -56.21 -10.89
N ARG A 56 -5.43 -56.21 -10.50
CA ARG A 56 -4.94 -56.80 -9.24
C ARG A 56 -5.17 -55.89 -8.04
N THR A 57 -5.43 -54.60 -8.26
CA THR A 57 -5.68 -53.64 -7.18
C THR A 57 -7.13 -53.70 -6.67
N ILE A 58 -7.40 -52.97 -5.58
CA ILE A 58 -8.76 -52.77 -5.07
C ILE A 58 -9.68 -52.03 -6.05
N PHE A 59 -9.12 -51.34 -7.05
CA PHE A 59 -9.88 -50.56 -8.02
C PHE A 59 -10.36 -51.37 -9.22
N LYS A 60 -9.72 -52.52 -9.51
CA LYS A 60 -10.04 -53.44 -10.61
C LYS A 60 -9.92 -52.88 -12.04
N LYS A 61 -9.70 -51.58 -12.19
CA LYS A 61 -9.54 -50.84 -13.45
C LYS A 61 -8.57 -49.68 -13.25
N LYS A 62 -8.00 -49.18 -14.34
CA LYS A 62 -7.15 -47.98 -14.30
C LYS A 62 -7.93 -46.79 -13.77
N ILE A 63 -7.29 -46.03 -12.91
CA ILE A 63 -7.83 -44.79 -12.34
C ILE A 63 -6.97 -43.61 -12.78
N ALA A 64 -7.54 -42.42 -12.85
CA ALA A 64 -6.81 -41.20 -13.07
C ALA A 64 -5.94 -40.84 -11.85
N HIS A 65 -4.85 -40.11 -12.08
CA HIS A 65 -4.07 -39.51 -11.00
C HIS A 65 -4.96 -38.56 -10.18
N GLY A 66 -4.86 -38.64 -8.84
CA GLY A 66 -5.59 -37.71 -7.97
C GLY A 66 -5.24 -36.26 -8.30
N PHE A 67 -3.96 -35.97 -8.55
CA PHE A 67 -3.49 -34.63 -8.90
C PHE A 67 -3.91 -34.18 -10.30
N LEU A 68 -4.17 -35.09 -11.24
CA LEU A 68 -4.80 -34.72 -12.51
C LEU A 68 -6.19 -34.14 -12.26
N SER A 69 -7.00 -34.80 -11.43
CA SER A 69 -8.33 -34.30 -11.03
C SER A 69 -8.24 -32.98 -10.25
N ALA A 70 -7.27 -32.86 -9.35
CA ALA A 70 -7.03 -31.64 -8.57
C ALA A 70 -6.55 -30.46 -9.44
N SER A 71 -5.83 -30.72 -10.53
CA SER A 71 -5.25 -29.67 -11.39
C SER A 71 -6.30 -28.71 -11.96
N PHE A 72 -7.51 -29.21 -12.22
CA PHE A 72 -8.62 -28.43 -12.75
C PHE A 72 -9.16 -27.38 -11.76
N ILE A 73 -8.86 -27.50 -10.46
CA ILE A 73 -9.14 -26.43 -9.47
C ILE A 73 -8.38 -25.16 -9.86
N SER A 74 -7.12 -25.31 -10.28
CA SER A 74 -6.29 -24.19 -10.75
C SER A 74 -6.93 -23.52 -11.97
N THR A 75 -7.46 -24.31 -12.91
CA THR A 75 -8.18 -23.77 -14.09
C THR A 75 -9.36 -22.91 -13.67
N VAL A 76 -10.22 -23.39 -12.76
CA VAL A 76 -11.38 -22.61 -12.30
C VAL A 76 -10.93 -21.33 -11.61
N ILE A 77 -9.91 -21.40 -10.76
CA ILE A 77 -9.42 -20.25 -10.00
C ILE A 77 -8.77 -19.20 -10.90
N ALA A 78 -7.88 -19.62 -11.79
CA ALA A 78 -7.10 -18.72 -12.63
C ALA A 78 -7.91 -18.11 -13.79
N THR A 79 -9.01 -18.74 -14.21
CA THR A 79 -9.78 -18.29 -15.38
C THR A 79 -11.18 -17.78 -15.05
N LYS A 80 -11.79 -18.22 -13.94
CA LYS A 80 -13.17 -17.87 -13.59
C LYS A 80 -13.30 -17.12 -12.27
N LEU A 81 -12.83 -17.70 -11.15
CA LEU A 81 -13.05 -17.13 -9.82
C LEU A 81 -11.88 -17.41 -8.86
N PRO A 82 -11.06 -16.41 -8.50
CA PRO A 82 -11.18 -14.98 -8.81
C PRO A 82 -10.89 -14.58 -10.26
N GLY A 83 -10.25 -15.45 -11.05
CA GLY A 83 -9.90 -15.20 -12.45
C GLY A 83 -8.49 -14.64 -12.65
N PRO A 84 -8.19 -14.13 -13.86
CA PRO A 84 -6.86 -13.70 -14.26
C PRO A 84 -6.26 -12.64 -13.32
N GLY A 85 -4.94 -12.73 -13.06
CA GLY A 85 -4.23 -11.81 -12.17
C GLY A 85 -4.29 -12.17 -10.69
N SER A 86 -4.99 -13.25 -10.32
CA SER A 86 -4.93 -13.82 -8.98
C SER A 86 -3.66 -14.65 -8.76
N ILE A 87 -3.14 -14.68 -7.52
CA ILE A 87 -1.92 -15.42 -7.16
C ILE A 87 -2.29 -16.54 -6.17
N TYR A 88 -1.96 -17.76 -6.52
CA TYR A 88 -2.18 -18.95 -5.69
C TYR A 88 -1.16 -19.03 -4.55
N LEU A 89 -1.62 -19.00 -3.29
CA LEU A 89 -0.71 -19.02 -2.13
C LEU A 89 -0.62 -20.39 -1.45
N LYS A 90 -1.75 -21.07 -1.29
CA LYS A 90 -1.84 -22.33 -0.55
C LYS A 90 -2.98 -23.20 -1.08
N GLN A 91 -2.78 -24.52 -1.08
CA GLN A 91 -3.82 -25.52 -1.32
C GLN A 91 -3.73 -26.65 -0.28
N SER A 92 -4.86 -27.08 0.26
CA SER A 92 -5.01 -28.38 0.94
C SER A 92 -5.89 -29.31 0.11
N LEU A 93 -5.65 -30.63 0.17
CA LEU A 93 -6.44 -31.61 -0.58
C LEU A 93 -6.68 -32.85 0.27
N LYS A 94 -7.90 -33.37 0.19
CA LYS A 94 -8.30 -34.68 0.69
C LYS A 94 -8.96 -35.45 -0.45
N PHE A 95 -8.34 -36.55 -0.84
CA PHE A 95 -8.85 -37.47 -1.86
C PHE A 95 -9.80 -38.47 -1.19
N LEU A 96 -11.03 -38.55 -1.68
CA LEU A 96 -12.11 -39.33 -1.06
C LEU A 96 -12.47 -40.58 -1.87
N ALA A 97 -12.35 -40.52 -3.19
CA ALA A 97 -12.70 -41.62 -4.08
C ALA A 97 -11.93 -41.54 -5.42
N PRO A 98 -11.73 -42.67 -6.11
CA PRO A 98 -11.04 -42.71 -7.39
C PRO A 98 -11.93 -42.18 -8.54
N VAL A 99 -11.26 -41.73 -9.60
CA VAL A 99 -11.86 -41.38 -10.89
C VAL A 99 -11.37 -42.37 -11.92
N PHE A 100 -12.30 -43.00 -12.62
CA PHE A 100 -12.02 -43.91 -13.72
C PHE A 100 -12.01 -43.16 -15.05
N ILE A 101 -11.44 -43.83 -16.04
CA ILE A 101 -11.40 -43.36 -17.41
C ILE A 101 -12.83 -43.21 -17.94
N ASP A 102 -13.04 -42.18 -18.74
CA ASP A 102 -14.31 -41.74 -19.31
C ASP A 102 -15.35 -41.20 -18.32
N GLU A 103 -15.02 -41.09 -17.03
CA GLU A 103 -15.89 -40.43 -16.07
C GLU A 103 -15.83 -38.90 -16.20
N GLU A 104 -16.99 -38.26 -16.07
CA GLU A 104 -17.09 -36.80 -15.96
C GLU A 104 -16.94 -36.37 -14.50
N ILE A 105 -16.08 -35.38 -14.30
CA ILE A 105 -15.91 -34.69 -13.03
C ILE A 105 -16.44 -33.26 -13.12
N VAL A 106 -16.98 -32.77 -12.00
CA VAL A 106 -17.42 -31.39 -11.81
C VAL A 106 -16.58 -30.77 -10.71
N VAL A 107 -15.78 -29.77 -11.06
CA VAL A 107 -14.90 -29.04 -10.14
C VAL A 107 -15.59 -27.75 -9.73
N ASN A 108 -15.82 -27.60 -8.43
CA ASN A 108 -16.49 -26.45 -7.85
C ASN A 108 -15.51 -25.69 -6.95
N VAL A 109 -15.50 -24.36 -7.07
CA VAL A 109 -14.84 -23.48 -6.11
C VAL A 109 -15.85 -22.51 -5.55
N SER A 110 -15.76 -22.23 -4.25
CA SER A 110 -16.67 -21.29 -3.58
C SER A 110 -15.94 -20.45 -2.55
N ILE A 111 -16.23 -19.15 -2.49
CA ILE A 111 -15.58 -18.23 -1.55
C ILE A 111 -16.14 -18.45 -0.15
N THR A 112 -15.27 -18.80 0.79
CA THR A 112 -15.60 -18.99 2.20
C THR A 112 -15.20 -17.80 3.06
N GLU A 113 -14.14 -17.08 2.69
CA GLU A 113 -13.66 -15.91 3.42
C GLU A 113 -13.11 -14.85 2.45
N VAL A 114 -13.37 -13.56 2.73
CA VAL A 114 -12.80 -12.43 1.99
C VAL A 114 -12.12 -11.48 2.98
N ASN A 115 -10.79 -11.43 2.94
CA ASN A 115 -9.99 -10.47 3.70
C ASN A 115 -9.55 -9.32 2.80
N LYS A 116 -10.37 -8.25 2.78
CA LYS A 116 -10.13 -7.07 1.93
C LYS A 116 -8.84 -6.32 2.28
N GLU A 117 -8.47 -6.29 3.56
CA GLU A 117 -7.27 -5.58 4.02
C GLU A 117 -5.99 -6.24 3.53
N ARG A 118 -5.96 -7.58 3.49
CA ARG A 118 -4.80 -8.36 3.07
C ARG A 118 -4.85 -8.74 1.59
N GLY A 119 -5.92 -8.40 0.88
CA GLY A 119 -6.14 -8.81 -0.51
C GLY A 119 -6.27 -10.33 -0.65
N LYS A 120 -6.73 -11.05 0.38
CA LYS A 120 -6.73 -12.52 0.41
C LYS A 120 -8.15 -13.06 0.41
N VAL A 121 -8.39 -14.13 -0.32
CA VAL A 121 -9.63 -14.91 -0.25
C VAL A 121 -9.33 -16.37 0.05
N LYS A 122 -10.19 -17.00 0.84
CA LYS A 122 -10.21 -18.45 1.00
C LYS A 122 -11.33 -19.04 0.17
N LEU A 123 -11.04 -20.16 -0.45
CA LEU A 123 -11.96 -20.90 -1.29
C LEU A 123 -12.10 -22.32 -0.76
N LEU A 124 -13.34 -22.79 -0.64
CA LEU A 124 -13.61 -24.23 -0.59
C LEU A 124 -13.52 -24.77 -2.02
N THR A 125 -12.72 -25.79 -2.20
CA THR A 125 -12.45 -26.44 -3.49
C THR A 125 -12.92 -27.88 -3.43
N GLU A 126 -13.78 -28.28 -4.35
CA GLU A 126 -14.42 -29.59 -4.33
C GLU A 126 -14.49 -30.16 -5.74
N CYS A 127 -14.37 -31.47 -5.85
CA CYS A 127 -14.61 -32.18 -7.09
C CYS A 127 -15.65 -33.27 -6.86
N PHE A 128 -16.57 -33.40 -7.81
CA PHE A 128 -17.69 -34.32 -7.77
C PHE A 128 -17.69 -35.23 -8.98
N LYS A 129 -18.20 -36.43 -8.80
CA LYS A 129 -18.50 -37.40 -9.84
C LYS A 129 -19.87 -37.99 -9.59
N SER A 130 -20.79 -37.89 -10.55
CA SER A 130 -22.17 -38.40 -10.40
C SER A 130 -22.84 -37.98 -9.09
N GLY A 131 -22.63 -36.72 -8.69
CA GLY A 131 -23.13 -36.15 -7.43
C GLY A 131 -22.32 -36.51 -6.17
N ASN A 132 -21.42 -37.49 -6.23
CA ASN A 132 -20.59 -37.89 -5.10
C ASN A 132 -19.31 -37.07 -5.04
N LYS A 133 -18.93 -36.62 -3.83
CA LYS A 133 -17.70 -35.86 -3.62
C LYS A 133 -16.48 -36.79 -3.67
N ILE A 134 -15.56 -36.52 -4.58
CA ILE A 134 -14.34 -37.33 -4.80
C ILE A 134 -13.08 -36.64 -4.28
N LEU A 135 -13.11 -35.31 -4.14
CA LEU A 135 -12.01 -34.50 -3.62
C LEU A 135 -12.59 -33.28 -2.91
N THR A 136 -11.98 -32.90 -1.77
CA THR A 136 -12.28 -31.65 -1.08
C THR A 136 -11.02 -31.02 -0.52
N GLY A 137 -11.03 -29.70 -0.34
CA GLY A 137 -9.87 -28.97 0.14
C GLY A 137 -10.13 -27.48 0.20
N GLU A 138 -9.11 -26.73 0.61
CA GLU A 138 -9.17 -25.27 0.69
C GLU A 138 -8.01 -24.63 -0.05
N ALA A 139 -8.29 -23.52 -0.75
CA ALA A 139 -7.29 -22.68 -1.39
C ALA A 139 -7.22 -21.31 -0.70
N GLU A 140 -6.02 -20.74 -0.61
CA GLU A 140 -5.82 -19.33 -0.25
C GLU A 140 -5.23 -18.58 -1.46
N ILE A 141 -5.93 -17.54 -1.91
CA ILE A 141 -5.61 -16.80 -3.14
C ILE A 141 -5.44 -15.32 -2.81
N LEU A 142 -4.38 -14.71 -3.35
CA LEU A 142 -4.19 -13.27 -3.33
C LEU A 142 -4.86 -12.65 -4.57
N VAL A 143 -5.64 -11.61 -4.34
CA VAL A 143 -6.40 -10.88 -5.36
C VAL A 143 -6.07 -9.40 -5.23
N SER A 144 -5.83 -8.75 -6.38
CA SER A 144 -5.53 -7.33 -6.41
C SER A 144 -6.76 -6.50 -5.98
N SER A 145 -6.49 -5.29 -5.48
CA SER A 145 -7.52 -4.28 -5.20
C SER A 145 -7.67 -3.34 -6.38
N LYS A 146 -8.88 -2.81 -6.63
CA LYS A 146 -9.08 -1.69 -7.55
C LYS A 146 -8.22 -0.47 -7.19
N LYS A 147 -7.90 -0.30 -5.90
CA LYS A 147 -6.99 0.74 -5.40
C LYS A 147 -5.52 0.52 -5.79
N ASN A 148 -5.17 -0.67 -6.27
CA ASN A 148 -3.84 -0.99 -6.79
C ASN A 148 -3.67 -0.63 -8.27
N ASN A 149 -4.66 0.00 -8.94
CA ASN A 149 -4.34 0.78 -10.13
C ASN A 149 -3.36 1.87 -9.70
N LEU A 150 -2.10 1.71 -10.11
CA LEU A 150 -0.99 2.58 -9.72
C LEU A 150 -1.37 4.04 -10.00
N MET A 151 -1.57 4.83 -8.95
CA MET A 151 -1.75 6.27 -9.05
C MET A 151 -0.64 6.82 -9.93
N LYS A 152 -1.00 7.43 -11.06
CA LYS A 152 -0.03 7.97 -12.02
C LYS A 152 0.57 9.26 -11.45
N VAL A 153 1.86 9.46 -11.67
CA VAL A 153 2.56 10.68 -11.24
C VAL A 153 3.11 11.37 -12.46
N PHE A 154 2.73 12.63 -12.65
CA PHE A 154 3.24 13.49 -13.70
C PHE A 154 4.13 14.57 -13.09
N ARG A 155 5.21 14.94 -13.79
CA ARG A 155 6.20 15.94 -13.36
C ARG A 155 6.18 17.22 -14.20
N SER A 156 5.25 17.27 -15.16
CA SER A 156 4.97 18.38 -16.06
C SER A 156 3.46 18.59 -16.14
N PHE A 157 3.04 19.70 -16.74
CA PHE A 157 1.64 19.96 -17.05
C PHE A 157 1.19 19.34 -18.38
N ASP A 158 2.13 18.88 -19.20
CA ASP A 158 1.86 18.18 -20.45
C ASP A 158 1.58 16.71 -20.14
N ILE A 159 0.29 16.37 -20.00
CA ILE A 159 -0.19 15.05 -19.58
C ILE A 159 -1.09 14.42 -20.66
N PRO A 160 -1.25 13.09 -20.68
CA PRO A 160 -2.11 12.42 -21.67
C PRO A 160 -3.58 12.84 -21.56
N ASN A 161 -4.29 12.84 -22.70
CA ASN A 161 -5.67 13.33 -22.82
C ASN A 161 -6.65 12.68 -21.84
N ASN A 162 -6.44 11.42 -21.46
CA ASN A 162 -7.30 10.72 -20.51
C ASN A 162 -7.13 11.18 -19.05
N TYR A 163 -6.26 12.16 -18.76
CA TYR A 163 -6.12 12.81 -17.45
C TYR A 163 -6.47 14.31 -17.47
N LEU A 164 -6.85 14.84 -18.63
CA LEU A 164 -7.42 16.18 -18.77
C LEU A 164 -8.90 16.17 -18.33
N ASP A 165 -9.53 17.35 -18.24
CA ASP A 165 -10.97 17.47 -17.91
C ASP A 165 -11.33 16.76 -16.59
N ALA A 166 -10.45 16.96 -15.60
CA ALA A 166 -10.49 16.28 -14.31
C ALA A 166 -10.88 17.22 -13.15
N VAL A 167 -11.25 16.62 -12.03
CA VAL A 167 -11.43 17.32 -10.76
C VAL A 167 -10.09 17.30 -10.02
N ILE A 168 -9.51 18.47 -9.75
CA ILE A 168 -8.17 18.59 -9.18
C ILE A 168 -8.23 19.32 -7.83
N ALA A 169 -7.76 18.64 -6.77
CA ALA A 169 -7.44 19.28 -5.51
C ALA A 169 -6.04 19.92 -5.60
N VAL A 170 -5.91 21.20 -5.24
CA VAL A 170 -4.64 21.94 -5.35
C VAL A 170 -4.13 22.34 -3.97
N GLY A 171 -2.86 22.07 -3.69
CA GLY A 171 -2.23 22.42 -2.42
C GLY A 171 -0.86 21.77 -2.21
N ASN A 172 -0.16 22.21 -1.17
CA ASN A 172 1.13 21.62 -0.79
C ASN A 172 0.99 20.27 -0.10
N PHE A 173 -0.14 20.07 0.60
CA PHE A 173 -0.53 18.80 1.20
C PHE A 173 0.56 18.15 2.09
N ASP A 174 1.37 18.95 2.80
CA ASP A 174 2.37 18.41 3.72
C ASP A 174 1.69 17.85 4.98
N GLY A 175 2.05 16.63 5.36
CA GLY A 175 1.45 15.88 6.46
C GLY A 175 0.09 15.25 6.13
N LEU A 176 -0.67 15.79 5.17
CA LEU A 176 -2.01 15.30 4.82
C LEU A 176 -2.95 15.21 6.05
N HIS A 177 -2.94 16.26 6.87
CA HIS A 177 -3.81 16.38 8.04
C HIS A 177 -5.30 16.49 7.70
N LEU A 178 -6.17 16.45 8.70
CA LEU A 178 -7.63 16.49 8.54
C LEU A 178 -8.12 17.62 7.60
N GLY A 179 -7.56 18.83 7.72
CA GLY A 179 -7.86 19.93 6.79
C GLY A 179 -7.54 19.62 5.32
N HIS A 180 -6.36 19.06 5.03
CA HIS A 180 -5.99 18.60 3.69
C HIS A 180 -6.88 17.46 3.21
N GLN A 181 -7.19 16.49 4.09
CA GLN A 181 -8.06 15.37 3.75
C GLN A 181 -9.45 15.86 3.33
N LYS A 182 -10.00 16.87 4.02
CA LYS A 182 -11.30 17.48 3.67
C LYS A 182 -11.30 18.04 2.24
N VAL A 183 -10.22 18.73 1.83
CA VAL A 183 -10.07 19.25 0.45
C VAL A 183 -10.11 18.11 -0.57
N ILE A 184 -9.36 17.04 -0.33
CA ILE A 184 -9.25 15.92 -1.27
C ILE A 184 -10.52 15.07 -1.29
N LEU A 185 -11.16 14.87 -0.14
CA LEU A 185 -12.42 14.14 -0.02
C LEU A 185 -13.58 14.88 -0.71
N GLU A 186 -13.61 16.22 -0.64
CA GLU A 186 -14.59 16.99 -1.39
C GLU A 186 -14.34 16.91 -2.91
N ALA A 187 -13.08 17.00 -3.33
CA ALA A 187 -12.71 16.76 -4.73
C ALA A 187 -13.10 15.35 -5.19
N GLN A 188 -12.90 14.34 -4.34
CA GLN A 188 -13.31 12.96 -4.62
C GLN A 188 -14.83 12.82 -4.76
N LYS A 189 -15.60 13.49 -3.89
CA LYS A 189 -17.06 13.51 -3.97
C LYS A 189 -17.51 14.06 -5.32
N ILE A 190 -17.01 15.23 -5.71
CA ILE A 190 -17.34 15.88 -6.99
C ILE A 190 -16.89 15.01 -8.18
N SER A 191 -15.69 14.44 -8.12
CA SER A 191 -15.17 13.51 -9.13
C SER A 191 -16.12 12.34 -9.38
N LYS A 192 -16.63 11.70 -8.33
CA LYS A 192 -17.60 10.60 -8.42
C LYS A 192 -18.94 11.06 -8.99
N GLU A 193 -19.49 12.16 -8.47
CA GLU A 193 -20.78 12.72 -8.94
C GLU A 193 -20.74 13.10 -10.43
N LYS A 194 -19.60 13.62 -10.89
CA LYS A 194 -19.42 14.10 -12.27
C LYS A 194 -18.78 13.08 -13.20
N LYS A 195 -18.48 11.88 -12.69
CA LYS A 195 -17.79 10.78 -13.43
C LYS A 195 -16.49 11.26 -14.10
N LYS A 196 -15.71 12.07 -13.39
CA LYS A 196 -14.41 12.61 -13.82
C LYS A 196 -13.30 12.03 -12.94
N LYS A 197 -12.07 11.99 -13.46
CA LYS A 197 -10.91 11.52 -12.68
C LYS A 197 -10.59 12.45 -11.51
N LEU A 198 -10.14 11.86 -10.41
CA LEU A 198 -9.60 12.60 -9.26
C LEU A 198 -8.09 12.83 -9.39
N GLY A 199 -7.71 14.09 -9.52
CA GLY A 199 -6.33 14.55 -9.54
C GLY A 199 -5.92 15.32 -8.28
N VAL A 200 -4.62 15.31 -7.99
CA VAL A 200 -4.00 16.23 -7.03
C VAL A 200 -2.88 17.01 -7.70
N LEU A 201 -2.86 18.33 -7.54
CA LEU A 201 -1.75 19.19 -7.92
C LEU A 201 -0.99 19.65 -6.68
N THR A 202 0.29 19.27 -6.62
CA THR A 202 1.23 19.59 -5.54
C THR A 202 2.60 19.90 -6.11
N PHE A 203 3.49 20.43 -5.26
CA PHE A 203 4.82 20.85 -5.65
C PHE A 203 5.93 20.10 -4.88
N GLU A 204 7.05 19.84 -5.56
CA GLU A 204 8.26 19.23 -5.00
C GLU A 204 9.53 19.92 -5.56
N PRO A 205 10.46 20.44 -4.74
CA PRO A 205 10.40 20.47 -3.28
C PRO A 205 9.24 21.33 -2.79
N HIS A 206 8.89 21.19 -1.51
CA HIS A 206 7.88 22.06 -0.90
C HIS A 206 8.30 23.54 -1.08
N PRO A 207 7.39 24.49 -1.41
CA PRO A 207 7.75 25.89 -1.67
C PRO A 207 8.59 26.54 -0.56
N LYS A 208 8.24 26.28 0.71
CA LYS A 208 9.06 26.73 1.86
C LYS A 208 10.51 26.20 1.85
N CYS A 209 10.77 24.98 1.35
CA CYS A 209 12.13 24.46 1.18
C CYS A 209 12.87 25.11 0.02
N PHE A 210 12.16 25.59 -1.01
CA PHE A 210 12.78 26.30 -2.12
C PHE A 210 13.28 27.68 -1.70
N PHE A 211 12.45 28.45 -0.97
CA PHE A 211 12.82 29.79 -0.53
C PHE A 211 13.77 29.79 0.67
N LYS A 212 13.71 28.79 1.55
CA LYS A 212 14.62 28.69 2.71
C LYS A 212 15.79 27.76 2.39
N LYS A 213 17.00 28.32 2.22
CA LYS A 213 18.25 27.57 1.99
C LYS A 213 18.81 26.82 3.22
N LYS A 214 18.20 26.93 4.42
CA LYS A 214 18.68 26.26 5.65
C LYS A 214 17.65 25.29 6.25
N PHE A 215 18.21 24.22 6.82
CA PHE A 215 17.71 22.93 7.31
C PHE A 215 16.53 22.92 8.32
N ASP A 216 15.73 23.97 8.43
CA ASP A 216 14.75 24.11 9.52
C ASP A 216 13.33 23.59 9.20
N PHE A 217 13.07 23.20 7.94
CA PHE A 217 11.74 22.75 7.53
C PHE A 217 11.59 21.23 7.60
N PHE A 218 11.05 20.76 8.73
CA PHE A 218 10.62 19.38 8.92
C PHE A 218 9.48 19.05 7.93
N ARG A 219 9.72 18.19 6.92
CA ARG A 219 8.63 17.70 6.05
C ARG A 219 7.87 16.58 6.74
N LEU A 220 6.58 16.80 6.92
CA LEU A 220 5.70 15.84 7.58
C LEU A 220 5.39 14.64 6.70
N SER A 221 5.32 14.84 5.38
CA SER A 221 5.11 13.79 4.39
C SER A 221 5.98 13.99 3.16
N PRO A 222 7.24 13.52 3.17
CA PRO A 222 8.08 13.42 1.98
C PRO A 222 7.36 12.74 0.81
N PHE A 223 7.81 12.97 -0.43
CA PHE A 223 7.17 12.41 -1.64
C PHE A 223 6.69 10.96 -1.50
N ARG A 224 7.51 10.04 -0.98
CA ARG A 224 7.14 8.63 -0.82
C ARG A 224 5.98 8.42 0.16
N VAL A 225 5.97 9.18 1.26
CA VAL A 225 4.89 9.18 2.26
C VAL A 225 3.65 9.83 1.65
N LYS A 226 3.78 11.01 1.04
CA LYS A 226 2.66 11.72 0.37
C LYS A 226 2.01 10.84 -0.69
N TYR A 227 2.80 10.21 -1.57
CA TYR A 227 2.33 9.28 -2.59
C TYR A 227 1.51 8.12 -1.98
N SER A 228 2.03 7.50 -0.91
CA SER A 228 1.32 6.42 -0.20
C SER A 228 -0.04 6.87 0.32
N LEU A 229 -0.07 8.04 0.97
CA LEU A 229 -1.28 8.58 1.59
C LEU A 229 -2.33 9.00 0.54
N MET A 230 -1.90 9.66 -0.55
CA MET A 230 -2.79 10.03 -1.65
C MET A 230 -3.43 8.81 -2.31
N ARG A 231 -2.63 7.76 -2.52
CA ARG A 231 -3.11 6.49 -3.06
C ARG A 231 -4.13 5.83 -2.13
N GLU A 232 -3.90 5.85 -0.82
CA GLU A 232 -4.81 5.28 0.18
C GLU A 232 -6.19 6.00 0.20
N ILE A 233 -6.21 7.32 -0.04
CA ILE A 233 -7.44 8.12 -0.19
C ILE A 233 -8.17 7.78 -1.51
N GLY A 234 -7.46 7.28 -2.51
CA GLY A 234 -8.01 6.93 -3.83
C GLY A 234 -7.83 8.02 -4.88
N VAL A 235 -6.76 8.80 -4.79
CA VAL A 235 -6.35 9.72 -5.87
C VAL A 235 -5.87 8.90 -7.07
N GLU A 236 -6.33 9.24 -8.27
CA GLU A 236 -6.02 8.50 -9.50
C GLU A 236 -4.74 9.00 -10.16
N PHE A 237 -4.46 10.31 -10.09
CA PHE A 237 -3.22 10.89 -10.57
C PHE A 237 -2.74 12.08 -9.75
N MET A 238 -1.42 12.27 -9.71
CA MET A 238 -0.77 13.37 -9.02
C MET A 238 0.13 14.15 -9.98
N LEU A 239 -0.19 15.42 -10.18
CA LEU A 239 0.70 16.41 -10.78
C LEU A 239 1.67 16.86 -9.67
N ASN A 240 2.88 16.27 -9.64
CA ASN A 240 3.92 16.61 -8.67
C ASN A 240 5.00 17.48 -9.31
N ILE A 241 4.63 18.74 -9.51
CA ILE A 241 5.37 19.69 -10.34
C ILE A 241 6.61 20.18 -9.60
N LYS A 242 7.70 20.35 -10.35
CA LYS A 242 8.93 20.90 -9.78
C LYS A 242 8.69 22.35 -9.34
N PHE A 243 8.95 22.66 -8.08
CA PHE A 243 8.95 24.06 -7.62
C PHE A 243 10.31 24.69 -7.90
N ASP A 244 10.40 25.47 -8.98
CA ASP A 244 11.63 26.12 -9.43
C ASP A 244 11.37 27.58 -9.87
N TYR A 245 12.43 28.28 -10.30
CA TYR A 245 12.33 29.66 -10.75
C TYR A 245 11.38 29.85 -11.94
N LYS A 246 11.20 28.85 -12.81
CA LYS A 246 10.25 28.95 -13.92
C LYS A 246 8.83 29.03 -13.38
N LEU A 247 8.48 28.17 -12.42
CA LEU A 247 7.15 28.18 -11.79
C LEU A 247 6.92 29.44 -10.95
N VAL A 248 7.93 29.90 -10.19
CA VAL A 248 7.84 31.09 -9.34
C VAL A 248 7.54 32.36 -10.14
N ASN A 249 8.03 32.45 -11.38
CA ASN A 249 7.85 33.62 -12.22
C ASN A 249 6.48 33.70 -12.93
N ILE A 250 5.64 32.66 -12.84
CA ILE A 250 4.31 32.65 -13.46
C ILE A 250 3.36 33.47 -12.59
N ASN A 251 2.73 34.52 -13.13
CA ASN A 251 1.71 35.28 -12.39
C ASN A 251 0.39 34.48 -12.26
N ALA A 252 -0.53 34.97 -11.42
CA ALA A 252 -1.76 34.25 -11.14
C ALA A 252 -2.66 34.05 -12.38
N GLU A 253 -2.79 35.06 -13.24
CA GLU A 253 -3.65 35.00 -14.43
C GLU A 253 -3.11 34.02 -15.47
N ASP A 254 -1.81 34.06 -15.74
CA ASP A 254 -1.11 33.15 -16.64
C ASP A 254 -1.17 31.70 -16.13
N PHE A 255 -1.09 31.50 -14.81
CA PHE A 255 -1.26 30.17 -14.23
C PHE A 255 -2.66 29.62 -14.51
N VAL A 256 -3.72 30.42 -14.35
CA VAL A 256 -5.08 29.97 -14.64
C VAL A 256 -5.29 29.75 -16.14
N LYS A 257 -4.93 30.73 -16.97
CA LYS A 257 -5.15 30.69 -18.42
C LYS A 257 -4.31 29.60 -19.09
N ASN A 258 -3.00 29.68 -18.96
CA ASN A 258 -2.09 28.87 -19.77
C ASN A 258 -1.95 27.45 -19.21
N ILE A 259 -2.07 27.27 -17.88
CA ILE A 259 -1.89 25.96 -17.25
C ILE A 259 -3.24 25.29 -16.97
N LEU A 260 -4.11 25.91 -16.17
CA LEU A 260 -5.36 25.23 -15.77
C LEU A 260 -6.34 25.07 -16.93
N ILE A 261 -6.54 26.12 -17.74
CA ILE A 261 -7.51 26.11 -18.84
C ILE A 261 -6.92 25.49 -20.11
N GLU A 262 -5.79 25.99 -20.60
CA GLU A 262 -5.28 25.56 -21.91
C GLU A 262 -4.61 24.17 -21.87
N LYS A 263 -3.67 23.95 -20.94
CA LYS A 263 -2.92 22.69 -20.84
C LYS A 263 -3.71 21.58 -20.17
N LEU A 264 -4.19 21.82 -18.95
CA LEU A 264 -4.84 20.79 -18.13
C LEU A 264 -6.34 20.63 -18.44
N LYS A 265 -6.96 21.66 -19.02
CA LYS A 265 -8.40 21.73 -19.30
C LYS A 265 -9.21 21.30 -18.08
N VAL A 266 -8.88 21.84 -16.90
CA VAL A 266 -9.46 21.36 -15.64
C VAL A 266 -10.98 21.51 -15.64
N PHE A 267 -11.69 20.50 -15.15
CA PHE A 267 -13.15 20.58 -15.01
C PHE A 267 -13.53 21.34 -13.73
N TYR A 268 -12.85 21.00 -12.63
CA TYR A 268 -13.17 21.52 -11.30
C TYR A 268 -11.90 21.66 -10.46
N ILE A 269 -11.73 22.81 -9.80
CA ILE A 269 -10.65 23.06 -8.84
C ILE A 269 -11.21 23.12 -7.41
N VAL A 270 -10.57 22.40 -6.49
CA VAL A 270 -10.89 22.44 -5.06
C VAL A 270 -9.64 22.84 -4.27
N THR A 271 -9.77 23.83 -3.40
CA THR A 271 -8.65 24.33 -2.56
C THR A 271 -9.08 24.57 -1.13
N GLY A 272 -8.11 24.68 -0.22
CA GLY A 272 -8.34 25.24 1.11
C GLY A 272 -8.50 26.76 1.09
N PHE A 273 -9.06 27.31 2.16
CA PHE A 273 -9.25 28.74 2.39
C PHE A 273 -7.95 29.57 2.39
N ASP A 274 -6.82 28.96 2.76
CA ASP A 274 -5.49 29.58 2.86
C ASP A 274 -4.67 29.46 1.57
N PHE A 275 -5.30 29.05 0.46
CA PHE A 275 -4.61 28.82 -0.81
C PHE A 275 -4.15 30.13 -1.48
N VAL A 276 -2.87 30.16 -1.83
CA VAL A 276 -2.21 31.22 -2.58
C VAL A 276 -1.39 30.65 -3.74
N PHE A 277 -1.29 31.40 -4.82
CA PHE A 277 -0.59 30.99 -6.05
C PHE A 277 -0.12 32.20 -6.86
N GLY A 278 0.63 31.93 -7.93
CA GLY A 278 1.24 32.97 -8.75
C GLY A 278 2.46 33.63 -8.10
N ASN A 279 3.22 34.35 -8.92
CA ASN A 279 4.40 35.08 -8.50
C ASN A 279 4.07 36.00 -7.32
N GLN A 280 4.93 35.99 -6.31
CA GLN A 280 4.76 36.73 -5.04
C GLN A 280 3.40 36.52 -4.35
N GLN A 281 2.74 35.36 -4.56
CA GLN A 281 1.40 35.09 -4.02
C GLN A 281 0.34 36.11 -4.50
N SER A 282 0.50 36.62 -5.72
CA SER A 282 -0.44 37.57 -6.36
C SER A 282 -1.86 37.01 -6.53
N GLY A 283 -2.02 35.69 -6.53
CA GLY A 283 -3.31 34.99 -6.57
C GLY A 283 -3.67 34.39 -5.22
N ASN A 284 -4.95 34.47 -4.87
CA ASN A 284 -5.54 33.80 -3.72
C ASN A 284 -6.90 33.18 -4.10
N VAL A 285 -7.60 32.62 -3.12
CA VAL A 285 -8.93 32.04 -3.30
C VAL A 285 -9.94 32.99 -3.98
N LYS A 286 -9.94 34.29 -3.63
CA LYS A 286 -10.81 35.29 -4.27
C LYS A 286 -10.44 35.49 -5.74
N THR A 287 -9.14 35.56 -6.04
CA THR A 287 -8.64 35.65 -7.43
C THR A 287 -9.06 34.42 -8.24
N MET A 288 -8.89 33.21 -7.69
CA MET A 288 -9.31 31.95 -8.36
C MET A 288 -10.80 31.93 -8.64
N LYS A 289 -11.62 32.32 -7.65
CA LYS A 289 -13.08 32.41 -7.81
C LYS A 289 -13.48 33.39 -8.91
N LYS A 290 -12.92 34.60 -8.89
CA LYS A 290 -13.17 35.63 -9.91
C LYS A 290 -12.79 35.12 -11.32
N LEU A 291 -11.63 34.49 -11.46
CA LEU A 291 -11.17 33.98 -12.76
C LEU A 291 -12.01 32.79 -13.25
N ALA A 292 -12.47 31.92 -12.35
CA ALA A 292 -13.41 30.85 -12.69
C ALA A 292 -14.74 31.42 -13.22
N GLU A 293 -15.31 32.41 -12.52
CA GLU A 293 -16.56 33.09 -12.91
C GLU A 293 -16.43 33.87 -14.23
N LEU A 294 -15.31 34.58 -14.42
CA LEU A 294 -15.05 35.37 -15.62
C LEU A 294 -14.87 34.48 -16.86
N THR A 295 -14.07 33.42 -16.74
CA THR A 295 -13.72 32.57 -17.88
C THR A 295 -14.80 31.54 -18.22
N LYS A 296 -15.57 31.09 -17.21
CA LYS A 296 -16.57 30.02 -17.32
C LYS A 296 -16.01 28.71 -17.91
N LYS A 297 -14.69 28.49 -17.82
CA LYS A 297 -14.01 27.31 -18.36
C LYS A 297 -13.87 26.17 -17.36
N PHE A 298 -13.98 26.46 -16.06
CA PHE A 298 -13.90 25.48 -14.99
C PHE A 298 -14.73 25.95 -13.79
N PHE A 299 -15.07 25.02 -12.90
CA PHE A 299 -15.73 25.33 -11.63
C PHE A 299 -14.72 25.40 -10.49
N PHE A 300 -15.04 26.18 -9.47
CA PHE A 300 -14.17 26.36 -8.31
C PHE A 300 -14.93 26.16 -7.00
N LYS A 301 -14.29 25.52 -6.02
CA LYS A 301 -14.81 25.39 -4.65
C LYS A 301 -13.71 25.60 -3.63
N GLU A 302 -13.95 26.55 -2.75
CA GLU A 302 -13.18 26.76 -1.53
C GLU A 302 -13.71 25.85 -0.42
N ILE A 303 -12.78 25.23 0.32
CA ILE A 303 -13.08 24.50 1.55
C ILE A 303 -12.68 25.38 2.72
N SER A 304 -13.68 25.73 3.53
CA SER A 304 -13.49 26.48 4.76
C SER A 304 -12.55 25.77 5.73
N GLU A 305 -11.88 26.56 6.55
CA GLU A 305 -11.01 26.08 7.62
C GLU A 305 -11.70 24.98 8.43
N PHE A 306 -10.99 23.88 8.65
CA PHE A 306 -11.46 22.80 9.48
C PHE A 306 -10.88 22.96 10.88
N LYS A 307 -11.76 23.07 11.89
CA LYS A 307 -11.40 23.12 13.30
C LYS A 307 -11.85 21.82 13.98
N PHE A 308 -11.01 21.26 14.83
CA PHE A 308 -11.28 20.00 15.55
C PHE A 308 -11.06 20.21 17.03
N GLY A 309 -12.16 20.34 17.77
CA GLY A 309 -12.13 20.81 19.16
C GLY A 309 -11.48 22.18 19.28
N ASN A 310 -10.63 22.36 20.29
CA ASN A 310 -9.87 23.60 20.52
C ASN A 310 -8.49 23.64 19.84
N ASN A 311 -8.13 22.61 19.06
CA ASN A 311 -6.79 22.52 18.48
C ASN A 311 -6.74 23.14 17.07
N GLU A 312 -5.71 23.96 16.84
CA GLU A 312 -5.37 24.45 15.51
C GLU A 312 -4.95 23.26 14.61
N ILE A 313 -5.58 23.12 13.44
CA ILE A 313 -5.23 22.08 12.46
C ILE A 313 -4.33 22.69 11.39
N SER A 314 -3.03 22.69 11.68
CA SER A 314 -2.04 23.17 10.71
C SER A 314 -0.82 22.26 10.65
N SER A 315 -0.13 22.28 9.51
CA SER A 315 1.16 21.62 9.38
C SER A 315 2.19 22.19 10.37
N SER A 316 2.06 23.46 10.77
CA SER A 316 2.95 24.09 11.76
C SER A 316 2.74 23.47 13.14
N GLU A 317 1.49 23.30 13.57
CA GLU A 317 1.16 22.71 14.87
C GLU A 317 1.59 21.24 14.94
N ILE A 318 1.45 20.47 13.85
CA ILE A 318 1.95 19.09 13.80
C ILE A 318 3.47 19.06 13.99
N ARG A 319 4.23 19.92 13.31
CA ARG A 319 5.70 19.98 13.47
C ARG A 319 6.09 20.32 14.92
N LYS A 320 5.38 21.26 15.56
CA LYS A 320 5.59 21.62 16.96
C LYS A 320 5.37 20.42 17.88
N ASN A 321 4.26 19.70 17.71
CA ASN A 321 3.98 18.51 18.52
C ASN A 321 5.03 17.41 18.30
N LEU A 322 5.44 17.13 17.07
CA LEU A 322 6.48 16.13 16.79
C LEU A 322 7.85 16.50 17.38
N ARG A 323 8.25 17.78 17.31
CA ARG A 323 9.49 18.29 17.93
C ARG A 323 9.51 18.15 19.45
N ASN A 324 8.35 18.25 20.08
CA ASN A 324 8.20 18.15 21.53
C ASN A 324 7.86 16.72 21.99
N GLY A 325 7.93 15.71 21.11
CA GLY A 325 7.60 14.33 21.46
C GLY A 325 6.10 14.04 21.66
N ASN A 326 5.22 15.02 21.43
CA ASN A 326 3.77 14.94 21.59
C ASN A 326 3.08 14.20 20.43
N LEU A 327 3.48 12.94 20.20
CA LEU A 327 2.97 12.11 19.10
C LEU A 327 1.45 11.97 19.10
N ASN A 328 0.82 11.87 20.28
CA ASN A 328 -0.64 11.72 20.38
C ASN A 328 -1.40 12.89 19.75
N ASN A 329 -0.97 14.12 20.03
CA ASN A 329 -1.61 15.31 19.47
C ASN A 329 -1.34 15.43 17.97
N ALA A 330 -0.10 15.18 17.53
CA ALA A 330 0.23 15.13 16.12
C ALA A 330 -0.63 14.09 15.37
N ASN A 331 -0.77 12.89 15.94
CA ASN A 331 -1.53 11.79 15.35
C ASN A 331 -3.04 12.07 15.29
N LYS A 332 -3.60 12.80 16.27
CA LYS A 332 -4.99 13.28 16.23
C LYS A 332 -5.23 14.23 15.06
N ILE A 333 -4.36 15.22 14.87
CA ILE A 333 -4.46 16.19 13.76
C ILE A 333 -4.26 15.51 12.40
N LEU A 334 -3.37 14.51 12.35
CA LEU A 334 -3.11 13.71 11.16
C LEU A 334 -4.18 12.66 10.87
N SER A 335 -5.01 12.30 11.85
CA SER A 335 -5.91 11.13 11.86
C SER A 335 -5.25 9.78 11.56
N ARG A 336 -3.93 9.70 11.80
CA ARG A 336 -3.09 8.52 11.60
C ARG A 336 -1.81 8.65 12.41
N LYS A 337 -1.09 7.54 12.56
CA LYS A 337 0.26 7.58 13.12
C LYS A 337 1.19 8.33 12.17
N TRP A 338 2.03 9.22 12.70
CA TRP A 338 3.11 9.81 11.90
C TRP A 338 4.07 8.71 11.45
N MET A 339 4.57 8.80 10.22
CA MET A 339 5.32 7.69 9.64
C MET A 339 6.47 8.14 8.74
N VAL A 340 7.47 7.26 8.67
CA VAL A 340 8.59 7.33 7.74
C VAL A 340 8.52 6.15 6.78
N ILE A 341 8.86 6.40 5.51
CA ILE A 341 9.07 5.34 4.52
C ILE A 341 10.49 5.46 3.97
N SER A 342 11.34 4.49 4.30
CA SER A 342 12.76 4.48 3.89
C SER A 342 13.27 3.06 3.61
N ARG A 343 14.43 2.97 2.97
CA ARG A 343 15.10 1.68 2.71
C ARG A 343 16.05 1.35 3.85
N VAL A 344 16.10 0.09 4.22
CA VAL A 344 17.07 -0.40 5.21
C VAL A 344 18.47 -0.30 4.62
N ILE A 345 19.36 0.41 5.32
CA ILE A 345 20.78 0.52 4.97
C ILE A 345 21.63 -0.38 5.86
N LYS A 346 22.85 -0.69 5.40
CA LYS A 346 23.86 -1.34 6.24
C LYS A 346 24.34 -0.32 7.29
N GLY A 347 24.25 -0.69 8.55
CA GLY A 347 24.82 0.07 9.68
C GLY A 347 26.07 -0.61 10.24
N GLU A 348 26.63 -0.04 11.31
CA GLU A 348 27.86 -0.52 11.97
C GLU A 348 27.69 -1.82 12.76
N LYS A 349 26.46 -2.35 12.87
CA LYS A 349 26.12 -3.60 13.59
C LYS A 349 26.51 -3.64 15.09
N LYS A 350 26.93 -2.55 15.72
CA LYS A 350 27.25 -2.48 17.17
C LYS A 350 26.16 -3.03 18.10
N ALA A 351 24.89 -2.69 17.83
CA ALA A 351 23.77 -3.23 18.62
C ALA A 351 23.69 -4.77 18.55
N ARG A 352 24.17 -5.38 17.47
CA ARG A 352 24.20 -6.84 17.29
C ARG A 352 25.20 -7.51 18.24
N GLU A 353 26.31 -6.84 18.56
CA GLU A 353 27.32 -7.34 19.51
C GLU A 353 26.74 -7.48 20.92
N ILE A 354 25.76 -6.64 21.27
CA ILE A 354 25.04 -6.67 22.55
C ILE A 354 23.71 -7.44 22.50
N GLY A 355 23.43 -8.12 21.38
CA GLY A 355 22.26 -9.02 21.21
C GLY A 355 21.03 -8.42 20.49
N PHE A 356 21.10 -7.18 20.00
CA PHE A 356 19.96 -6.50 19.36
C PHE A 356 20.20 -6.26 17.86
N LYS A 357 19.51 -7.02 17.00
CA LYS A 357 19.52 -6.77 15.54
C LYS A 357 18.72 -5.52 15.21
N THR A 358 19.34 -4.52 14.58
CA THR A 358 18.68 -3.25 14.19
C THR A 358 18.73 -2.98 12.68
N ALA A 359 17.60 -2.52 12.15
CA ALA A 359 17.50 -1.94 10.81
C ALA A 359 17.81 -0.45 10.87
N ASN A 360 18.71 0.03 10.01
CA ASN A 360 19.17 1.41 10.01
C ASN A 360 18.52 2.17 8.84
N PHE A 361 18.16 3.44 9.05
CA PHE A 361 17.54 4.29 8.02
C PHE A 361 18.12 5.70 8.04
N LYS A 362 18.56 6.19 6.87
CA LYS A 362 18.89 7.61 6.68
C LYS A 362 17.61 8.42 6.51
N ILE A 363 17.47 9.50 7.29
CA ILE A 363 16.27 10.37 7.30
C ILE A 363 16.58 11.87 7.31
N ASN A 364 17.86 12.25 7.22
CA ASN A 364 18.35 13.53 7.76
C ASN A 364 18.08 14.81 6.96
N ASP A 365 17.41 14.78 5.81
CA ASP A 365 17.16 16.05 5.09
C ASP A 365 15.89 16.76 5.56
N TYR A 366 14.98 16.05 6.25
CA TYR A 366 13.64 16.56 6.51
C TYR A 366 12.96 16.06 7.79
N CYS A 367 13.68 15.42 8.72
CA CYS A 367 13.12 14.91 9.97
C CYS A 367 13.68 15.67 11.17
N ASN A 368 12.81 16.16 12.05
CA ASN A 368 13.22 16.84 13.29
C ASN A 368 12.24 16.45 14.42
N LEU A 369 12.14 15.15 14.67
CA LEU A 369 11.42 14.57 15.79
C LEU A 369 12.26 14.77 17.08
N LEU A 370 11.64 14.75 18.27
CA LEU A 370 12.39 14.70 19.53
C LEU A 370 13.35 13.51 19.52
N TYR A 371 14.58 13.66 20.01
CA TYR A 371 15.49 12.52 20.11
C TYR A 371 15.08 11.59 21.25
N GLY A 372 15.07 10.28 20.97
CA GLY A 372 14.62 9.30 21.93
C GLY A 372 14.24 7.96 21.34
N VAL A 373 13.67 7.11 22.19
CA VAL A 373 13.18 5.77 21.87
C VAL A 373 11.67 5.79 21.72
N TYR A 374 11.18 5.16 20.67
CA TYR A 374 9.79 5.16 20.26
C TYR A 374 9.25 3.74 20.11
N PHE A 375 8.00 3.52 20.51
CA PHE A 375 7.25 2.35 20.09
C PHE A 375 6.79 2.57 18.64
N VAL A 376 7.08 1.61 17.75
CA VAL A 376 6.72 1.68 16.35
C VAL A 376 5.99 0.43 15.85
N ASN A 377 5.07 0.64 14.92
CA ASN A 377 4.59 -0.41 14.03
C ASN A 377 5.41 -0.37 12.74
N VAL A 378 5.77 -1.52 12.20
CA VAL A 378 6.61 -1.62 11.00
C VAL A 378 5.94 -2.51 9.98
N THR A 379 5.80 -2.04 8.74
CA THR A 379 5.35 -2.84 7.61
C THR A 379 6.50 -2.95 6.61
N ILE A 380 6.88 -4.17 6.26
CA ILE A 380 7.79 -4.40 5.14
C ILE A 380 6.97 -4.28 3.85
N LEU A 381 7.29 -3.28 3.02
CA LEU A 381 6.58 -3.03 1.76
C LEU A 381 7.14 -3.97 0.68
N ASP A 382 6.67 -5.22 0.68
CA ASP A 382 7.01 -6.26 -0.30
C ASP A 382 5.74 -6.82 -0.96
N SER A 383 5.82 -7.05 -2.27
CA SER A 383 4.74 -7.47 -3.18
C SER A 383 4.06 -8.80 -2.86
N ARG A 384 4.62 -9.62 -1.96
CA ARG A 384 4.14 -11.00 -1.74
C ARG A 384 3.40 -11.18 -0.41
N ILE A 385 3.81 -10.47 0.65
CA ILE A 385 3.14 -10.49 1.97
C ILE A 385 3.45 -9.16 2.69
N ASP A 386 2.42 -8.39 3.05
CA ASP A 386 2.57 -7.28 4.00
C ASP A 386 2.79 -7.87 5.40
N ASN A 387 4.05 -8.12 5.74
CA ASN A 387 4.41 -8.51 7.11
C ASN A 387 4.44 -7.27 8.00
N LYS A 388 3.50 -7.24 8.96
CA LYS A 388 3.42 -6.22 10.00
C LYS A 388 4.12 -6.72 11.26
N PHE A 389 4.98 -5.88 11.81
CA PHE A 389 5.75 -6.13 13.03
C PHE A 389 5.59 -4.97 14.00
N LYS A 390 5.95 -5.22 15.25
CA LYS A 390 6.11 -4.21 16.29
C LYS A 390 7.58 -4.11 16.64
N GLY A 391 8.00 -2.96 17.15
CA GLY A 391 9.40 -2.76 17.53
C GLY A 391 9.63 -1.49 18.33
N ILE A 392 10.89 -1.28 18.68
CA ILE A 392 11.37 0.01 19.18
C ILE A 392 12.22 0.69 18.11
N ALA A 393 12.11 2.01 18.04
CA ALA A 393 12.93 2.84 17.16
C ALA A 393 13.69 3.87 17.98
N ASN A 394 15.01 3.90 17.84
CA ASN A 394 15.86 4.97 18.36
C ASN A 394 16.06 6.02 17.27
N TYR A 395 15.74 7.28 17.57
CA TYR A 395 16.06 8.42 16.74
C TYR A 395 16.99 9.36 17.51
N GLY A 396 18.25 9.49 17.06
CA GLY A 396 19.27 10.25 17.77
C GLY A 396 20.53 10.49 16.94
N VAL A 397 21.46 11.26 17.49
CA VAL A 397 22.74 11.62 16.83
C VAL A 397 23.88 10.81 17.43
N LYS A 398 24.73 10.23 16.59
CA LYS A 398 25.96 9.56 17.06
C LYS A 398 27.05 10.60 17.34
N PRO A 399 27.63 10.65 18.56
CA PRO A 399 28.72 11.59 18.88
C PRO A 399 30.03 11.38 18.11
N THR A 400 30.14 10.28 17.34
CA THR A 400 31.39 9.77 16.74
C THR A 400 31.56 10.10 15.25
N PHE A 401 30.59 10.75 14.60
CA PHE A 401 30.69 11.10 13.17
C PHE A 401 31.02 12.57 12.94
N LYS A 402 31.94 12.83 11.99
CA LYS A 402 32.30 14.19 11.51
C LYS A 402 31.10 15.03 11.01
N ASN A 403 29.97 14.38 10.71
CA ASN A 403 28.70 15.03 10.41
C ASN A 403 27.65 14.52 11.41
N ASN A 404 27.15 15.41 12.29
CA ASN A 404 26.11 15.17 13.30
C ASN A 404 24.72 14.80 12.71
N GLU A 405 24.66 13.88 11.74
CA GLU A 405 23.41 13.47 11.11
C GLU A 405 22.64 12.49 12.00
N PRO A 406 21.36 12.74 12.32
CA PRO A 406 20.58 11.81 13.10
C PRO A 406 20.24 10.55 12.29
N LEU A 407 20.25 9.41 12.97
CA LEU A 407 19.95 8.10 12.41
C LEU A 407 18.68 7.53 13.05
N LEU A 408 17.88 6.82 12.27
CA LEU A 408 16.78 6.02 12.79
C LEU A 408 17.20 4.54 12.81
N GLU A 409 17.23 3.95 13.99
CA GLU A 409 17.58 2.54 14.22
C GLU A 409 16.37 1.80 14.78
N VAL A 410 15.88 0.77 14.09
CA VAL A 410 14.67 0.04 14.47
C VAL A 410 14.99 -1.40 14.82
N HIS A 411 14.61 -1.83 16.02
CA HIS A 411 14.64 -3.24 16.43
C HIS A 411 13.23 -3.83 16.30
N LEU A 412 13.09 -4.83 15.42
CA LEU A 412 11.83 -5.56 15.19
C LEU A 412 11.71 -6.71 16.19
N PHE A 413 10.54 -6.85 16.81
CA PHE A 413 10.27 -7.96 17.71
C PHE A 413 9.97 -9.24 16.94
N ASN A 414 10.44 -10.37 17.46
CA ASN A 414 10.17 -11.72 16.94
C ASN A 414 10.49 -11.84 15.44
N PHE A 415 11.58 -11.21 14.99
CA PHE A 415 11.96 -11.15 13.60
C PHE A 415 13.47 -11.39 13.44
N ASP A 416 13.84 -12.35 12.59
CA ASP A 416 15.24 -12.79 12.47
C ASP A 416 15.81 -12.81 11.03
N GLU A 417 15.04 -12.34 10.04
CA GLU A 417 15.46 -12.39 8.64
C GLU A 417 16.31 -11.19 8.20
N GLU A 418 17.03 -11.36 7.10
CA GLU A 418 17.78 -10.29 6.43
C GLU A 418 16.87 -9.40 5.58
N ILE A 419 16.89 -8.09 5.84
CA ILE A 419 16.00 -7.10 5.19
C ILE A 419 16.73 -5.92 4.57
N TYR A 420 18.04 -6.03 4.31
CA TYR A 420 18.79 -4.96 3.66
C TYR A 420 18.20 -4.62 2.29
N GLY A 421 18.13 -3.32 1.96
CA GLY A 421 17.55 -2.83 0.70
C GLY A 421 16.01 -2.86 0.65
N LYS A 422 15.35 -3.65 1.51
CA LYS A 422 13.88 -3.65 1.63
C LYS A 422 13.39 -2.29 2.09
N LYS A 423 12.18 -1.95 1.67
CA LYS A 423 11.53 -0.67 1.98
C LYS A 423 10.56 -0.89 3.13
N LEU A 424 10.71 -0.13 4.20
CA LEU A 424 9.86 -0.26 5.38
C LEU A 424 9.03 1.01 5.57
N ARG A 425 7.78 0.83 5.98
CA ARG A 425 6.93 1.87 6.56
C ARG A 425 7.03 1.74 8.08
N ILE A 426 7.44 2.81 8.75
CA ILE A 426 7.66 2.85 10.20
C ILE A 426 6.68 3.89 10.76
N GLU A 427 5.68 3.44 11.50
CA GLU A 427 4.65 4.26 12.09
C GLU A 427 4.93 4.47 13.59
N PHE A 428 5.04 5.72 14.01
CA PHE A 428 5.38 6.09 15.38
C PHE A 428 4.12 6.08 16.25
N VAL A 429 4.09 5.16 17.21
CA VAL A 429 2.96 4.94 18.12
C VAL A 429 3.06 5.87 19.32
N LYS A 430 4.20 5.85 20.02
CA LYS A 430 4.38 6.54 21.31
C LYS A 430 5.88 6.78 21.59
N LEU A 431 6.20 7.87 22.27
CA LEU A 431 7.53 8.09 22.86
C LEU A 431 7.66 7.23 24.10
N VAL A 432 8.68 6.37 24.15
CA VAL A 432 9.00 5.53 25.31
C VAL A 432 9.82 6.33 26.31
N ARG A 433 10.87 7.01 25.82
CA ARG A 433 11.71 7.92 26.59
C ARG A 433 12.52 8.83 25.68
N GLU A 434 12.99 9.94 26.24
CA GLU A 434 13.99 10.79 25.59
C GLU A 434 15.37 10.13 25.51
N GLU A 435 16.23 10.69 24.66
CA GLU A 435 17.61 10.25 24.52
C GLU A 435 18.38 10.40 25.84
N LYS A 436 19.18 9.39 26.17
CA LYS A 436 19.94 9.32 27.43
C LYS A 436 21.35 8.82 27.13
N LYS A 437 22.35 9.40 27.79
CA LYS A 437 23.73 8.89 27.78
C LYS A 437 23.90 7.79 28.83
N PHE A 438 24.66 6.76 28.50
CA PHE A 438 24.96 5.65 29.41
C PHE A 438 26.46 5.60 29.70
N GLU A 439 26.79 5.33 30.95
CA GLU A 439 28.18 5.25 31.44
C GLU A 439 28.87 3.94 31.04
N SER A 440 28.11 2.89 30.72
CA SER A 440 28.64 1.59 30.29
C SER A 440 27.72 0.90 29.27
N ILE A 441 28.28 -0.07 28.54
CA ILE A 441 27.54 -0.90 27.58
C ILE A 441 26.48 -1.76 28.30
N GLU A 442 26.78 -2.24 29.50
CA GLU A 442 25.84 -3.01 30.33
C GLU A 442 24.60 -2.18 30.70
N LYS A 443 24.79 -0.95 31.19
CA LYS A 443 23.69 -0.04 31.50
C LYS A 443 22.84 0.29 30.26
N LEU A 444 23.47 0.41 29.09
CA LEU A 444 22.74 0.58 27.82
C LEU A 444 21.89 -0.66 27.49
N LYS A 445 22.46 -1.86 27.63
CA LYS A 445 21.77 -3.12 27.38
C LYS A 445 20.56 -3.29 28.29
N ASP A 446 20.72 -3.05 29.59
CA ASP A 446 19.64 -3.14 30.58
C ASP A 446 18.52 -2.14 30.26
N GLN A 447 18.88 -0.91 29.86
CA GLN A 447 17.88 0.07 29.45
C GLN A 447 17.11 -0.37 28.20
N ILE A 448 17.78 -0.95 27.19
CA ILE A 448 17.08 -1.45 25.99
C ILE A 448 16.09 -2.56 26.37
N ILE A 449 16.47 -3.48 27.27
CA ILE A 449 15.55 -4.52 27.77
C ILE A 449 14.35 -3.89 28.46
N ASN A 450 14.57 -2.88 29.30
CA ASN A 450 13.50 -2.13 29.96
C ASN A 450 12.58 -1.40 28.96
N ASP A 451 13.15 -0.80 27.92
CA ASP A 451 12.40 -0.13 26.86
C ASP A 451 11.50 -1.15 26.11
N ILE A 452 12.02 -2.34 25.79
CA ILE A 452 11.26 -3.43 25.15
C ILE A 452 10.13 -3.92 26.06
N ASN A 453 10.41 -4.15 27.34
CA ASN A 453 9.41 -4.61 28.31
C ASN A 453 8.31 -3.56 28.51
N THR A 454 8.68 -2.28 28.57
CA THR A 454 7.73 -1.16 28.63
C THR A 454 6.78 -1.19 27.43
N VAL A 455 7.29 -1.42 26.22
CA VAL A 455 6.45 -1.54 25.03
C VAL A 455 5.57 -2.78 25.06
N LYS A 456 6.11 -3.96 25.41
CA LYS A 456 5.33 -5.21 25.46
C LYS A 456 4.19 -5.17 26.48
N ASN A 457 4.35 -4.42 27.57
CA ASN A 457 3.35 -4.24 28.62
C ASN A 457 2.38 -3.07 28.35
N ASP A 458 2.63 -2.25 27.32
CA ASP A 458 1.74 -1.14 26.96
C ASP A 458 0.43 -1.66 26.37
N LYS A 459 -0.72 -1.08 26.77
CA LYS A 459 -2.05 -1.47 26.24
C LYS A 459 -2.14 -1.34 24.72
N LEU A 460 -1.40 -0.40 24.11
CA LEU A 460 -1.34 -0.22 22.66
C LEU A 460 -0.63 -1.37 21.94
N PHE A 461 0.14 -2.18 22.66
CA PHE A 461 0.77 -3.40 22.14
C PHE A 461 -0.24 -4.51 21.88
N GLN A 462 -1.31 -4.62 22.68
CA GLN A 462 -2.32 -5.68 22.51
C GLN A 462 -3.44 -5.25 21.54
N ASN A 463 -3.74 -3.96 21.46
CA ASN A 463 -4.91 -3.42 20.75
C ASN A 463 -4.70 -3.05 19.26
N ASN A 464 -3.75 -3.63 18.54
CA ASN A 464 -3.56 -3.36 17.10
C ASN A 464 -3.03 -4.57 16.33
#